data_AF-A0A1F6NWI4-F1
#
_entry.id   AF-A0A1F6NWI4-F1
#
_cell.length_a   1.000
_cell.length_b   1.000
_cell.length_c   1.000
_cell.angle_alpha   90.00
_cell.angle_beta   90.00
_cell.angle_gamma   90.00
#
_symmetry.space_group_name_H-M   'P 1'
#
loop_
_entity.id
_entity.type
_entity.pdbx_description
1 polymer ?
#
loop_
_entity_poly.entity_id
_entity_poly.type
_entity_poly.pdbx_seq_one_letter_code
_entity_poly.pdbx_strand_id
1 'polypeptide(L)'
;MFWPNHKYRELIRKYAPHLALVAVTIATLGSLFYSEIAGYEPCKLCWAQRIFMYPQVILLITAFAKKRAGAMLAYTLPLSVIGGLIAIYHYLLQLGVVSGVACGVVGYSVSCAQKFVLTYGYITIPLMAVTAFGLSVVAYFANKK
;
A
#
# COMPACT_ATOMS: atom_id res chain seq x y z
N MET A 1 17.00 14.61 6.38
CA MET A 1 18.36 14.54 6.97
C MET A 1 18.76 13.07 7.14
N PHE A 2 18.99 12.34 6.05
CA PHE A 2 19.28 10.89 6.08
C PHE A 2 20.01 10.39 4.80
N TRP A 3 20.85 11.23 4.14
CA TRP A 3 21.54 10.77 2.93
C TRP A 3 23.03 11.16 2.91
N PRO A 4 23.96 10.22 3.19
CA PRO A 4 25.36 10.54 3.48
C PRO A 4 26.25 10.73 2.24
N ASN A 5 25.73 10.61 1.00
CA ASN A 5 26.56 10.75 -0.22
C ASN A 5 25.76 11.21 -1.47
N HIS A 6 26.30 12.18 -2.23
CA HIS A 6 25.65 12.80 -3.40
C HIS A 6 25.24 11.79 -4.48
N LYS A 7 26.10 10.81 -4.77
CA LYS A 7 25.90 9.78 -5.81
C LYS A 7 24.67 8.90 -5.55
N TYR A 8 24.48 8.47 -4.31
CA TYR A 8 23.33 7.64 -3.95
C TYR A 8 22.02 8.44 -3.97
N ARG A 9 22.06 9.76 -3.72
CA ARG A 9 20.87 10.61 -3.71
C ARG A 9 20.26 10.71 -5.10
N GLU A 10 21.11 10.86 -6.11
CA GLU A 10 20.68 10.91 -7.51
C GLU A 10 20.13 9.56 -7.98
N LEU A 11 20.76 8.45 -7.57
CA LEU A 11 20.28 7.10 -7.86
C LEU A 11 18.86 6.90 -7.33
N ILE A 12 18.63 7.20 -6.05
CA ILE A 12 17.31 7.00 -5.43
C ILE A 12 16.27 7.94 -6.02
N ARG A 13 16.62 9.20 -6.27
CA ARG A 13 15.68 10.13 -6.92
C ARG A 13 15.23 9.61 -8.30
N LYS A 14 16.14 8.97 -9.03
CA LYS A 14 15.87 8.38 -10.34
C LYS A 14 14.98 7.13 -10.24
N TYR A 15 15.29 6.18 -9.36
CA TYR A 15 14.62 4.86 -9.34
C TYR A 15 13.42 4.75 -8.38
N ALA A 16 13.37 5.53 -7.29
CA ALA A 16 12.29 5.44 -6.31
C ALA A 16 10.86 5.56 -6.88
N PRO A 17 10.54 6.50 -7.80
CA PRO A 17 9.19 6.58 -8.34
C PRO A 17 8.83 5.36 -9.21
N HIS A 18 9.81 4.73 -9.87
CA HIS A 18 9.59 3.51 -10.65
C HIS A 18 9.26 2.33 -9.74
N LEU A 19 10.01 2.18 -8.65
CA LEU A 19 9.76 1.14 -7.66
C LEU A 19 8.39 1.30 -6.98
N ALA A 20 8.02 2.54 -6.64
CA ALA A 20 6.69 2.82 -6.08
C ALA A 20 5.57 2.45 -7.06
N LEU A 21 5.69 2.82 -8.34
CA LEU A 21 4.69 2.47 -9.36
C LEU A 21 4.53 0.95 -9.48
N VAL A 22 5.64 0.21 -9.59
CA VAL A 22 5.60 -1.25 -9.70
C VAL A 22 4.97 -1.87 -8.45
N ALA A 23 5.35 -1.42 -7.26
CA ALA A 23 4.82 -1.95 -6.00
C ALA A 23 3.30 -1.72 -5.87
N VAL A 24 2.81 -0.51 -6.12
CA VAL A 24 1.37 -0.20 -6.01
C VAL A 24 0.57 -0.94 -7.10
N THR A 25 1.13 -1.11 -8.30
CA THR A 25 0.49 -1.87 -9.37
C THR A 25 0.37 -3.35 -9.02
N ILE A 26 1.46 -3.97 -8.55
CA ILE A 26 1.44 -5.37 -8.11
C ILE A 26 0.49 -5.56 -6.92
N ALA A 27 0.48 -4.63 -5.96
CA ALA A 27 -0.42 -4.70 -4.81
C ALA A 27 -1.89 -4.58 -5.25
N THR A 28 -2.20 -3.72 -6.21
CA THR A 28 -3.55 -3.56 -6.78
C THR A 28 -3.99 -4.81 -7.54
N LEU A 29 -3.15 -5.33 -8.41
CA LEU A 29 -3.44 -6.54 -9.17
C LEU A 29 -3.56 -7.76 -8.26
N GLY A 30 -2.68 -7.91 -7.28
CA GLY A 30 -2.75 -8.98 -6.29
C GLY A 30 -4.05 -8.91 -5.47
N SER A 31 -4.42 -7.71 -5.01
CA SER A 31 -5.69 -7.46 -4.33
C SER A 31 -6.90 -7.87 -5.18
N LEU A 32 -6.89 -7.57 -6.49
CA LEU A 32 -7.96 -7.95 -7.41
C LEU A 32 -7.98 -9.46 -7.68
N PHE A 33 -6.81 -10.06 -7.88
CA PHE A 33 -6.66 -11.49 -8.14
C PHE A 33 -7.22 -12.34 -7.00
N TYR A 34 -6.91 -11.98 -5.75
CA TYR A 34 -7.46 -12.68 -4.60
C TYR A 34 -8.98 -12.54 -4.47
N SER A 35 -9.55 -11.41 -4.93
CA SER A 35 -11.00 -11.17 -4.89
C SER A 35 -11.75 -11.97 -5.96
N GLU A 36 -11.32 -11.83 -7.22
CA GLU A 36 -12.10 -12.27 -8.38
C GLU A 36 -11.75 -13.70 -8.81
N ILE A 37 -10.50 -14.12 -8.62
CA ILE A 37 -10.03 -15.44 -9.08
C ILE A 37 -9.93 -16.43 -7.93
N ALA A 38 -9.36 -16.02 -6.79
CA ALA A 38 -9.25 -16.91 -5.63
C ALA A 38 -10.53 -16.97 -4.78
N GLY A 39 -11.53 -16.11 -5.07
CA GLY A 39 -12.82 -16.09 -4.38
C GLY A 39 -12.74 -15.64 -2.92
N TYR A 40 -11.68 -14.95 -2.50
CA TYR A 40 -11.58 -14.41 -1.15
C TYR A 40 -12.40 -13.13 -1.02
N GLU A 41 -13.48 -13.20 -0.25
CA GLU A 41 -14.31 -12.03 0.03
C GLU A 41 -13.50 -10.95 0.77
N PRO A 42 -13.47 -9.70 0.28
CA PRO A 42 -12.72 -8.63 0.93
C PRO A 42 -13.41 -8.16 2.20
N CYS A 43 -12.62 -8.04 3.27
CA CYS A 43 -13.07 -7.45 4.53
C CYS A 43 -13.26 -5.92 4.43
N LYS A 44 -14.00 -5.30 5.36
CA LYS A 44 -14.22 -3.83 5.35
C LYS A 44 -12.91 -3.03 5.40
N LEU A 45 -11.94 -3.47 6.21
CA LEU A 45 -10.60 -2.85 6.27
C LEU A 45 -9.81 -3.02 4.97
N CYS A 46 -9.95 -4.18 4.32
CA CYS A 46 -9.36 -4.47 3.02
C CYS A 46 -9.91 -3.52 1.95
N TRP A 47 -11.22 -3.27 2.00
CA TRP A 47 -11.91 -2.33 1.12
C TRP A 47 -11.43 -0.89 1.35
N ALA A 48 -11.26 -0.49 2.61
CA ALA A 48 -10.68 0.81 2.95
C ALA A 48 -9.26 0.96 2.36
N GLN A 49 -8.41 -0.08 2.45
CA GLN A 49 -7.08 -0.06 1.83
C GLN A 49 -7.16 0.10 0.30
N ARG A 50 -8.10 -0.57 -0.38
CA ARG A 50 -8.31 -0.45 -1.84
C ARG A 50 -8.65 0.98 -2.26
N ILE A 51 -9.51 1.68 -1.50
CA ILE A 51 -9.88 3.08 -1.77
C ILE A 51 -8.65 3.99 -1.79
N PHE A 52 -7.68 3.77 -0.89
CA PHE A 52 -6.46 4.58 -0.86
C PHE A 52 -5.40 4.12 -1.86
N MET A 53 -5.40 2.84 -2.25
CA MET A 53 -4.37 2.27 -3.12
C MET A 53 -4.66 2.47 -4.61
N TYR A 54 -5.90 2.29 -5.06
CA TYR A 54 -6.22 2.31 -6.50
C TYR A 54 -6.00 3.68 -7.15
N PRO A 55 -6.37 4.81 -6.53
CA PRO A 55 -6.07 6.13 -7.08
C PRO A 55 -4.58 6.39 -7.23
N GLN A 56 -3.73 5.79 -6.39
CA GLN A 56 -2.27 5.97 -6.47
C GLN A 56 -1.68 5.38 -7.74
N VAL A 57 -2.20 4.25 -8.23
CA VAL A 57 -1.78 3.68 -9.52
C VAL A 57 -2.01 4.70 -10.64
N ILE A 58 -3.22 5.27 -10.69
CA ILE A 58 -3.59 6.26 -11.71
C ILE A 58 -2.73 7.52 -11.60
N LEU A 59 -2.53 8.03 -10.37
CA LEU A 59 -1.69 9.20 -10.13
C LEU A 59 -0.24 8.96 -10.56
N LEU A 60 0.35 7.82 -10.23
CA LEU A 60 1.73 7.52 -10.61
C LEU A 60 1.88 7.31 -12.12
N ILE A 61 0.96 6.56 -12.77
CA ILE A 61 0.99 6.36 -14.23
C ILE A 61 0.89 7.70 -14.96
N THR A 62 -0.08 8.54 -14.59
CA THR A 62 -0.26 9.87 -15.20
C THR A 62 0.93 10.78 -14.95
N ALA A 63 1.59 10.67 -13.80
CA ALA A 63 2.81 11.40 -13.48
C ALA A 63 3.98 11.00 -14.38
N PHE A 64 4.13 9.71 -14.66
CA PHE A 64 5.14 9.20 -15.60
C PHE A 64 4.83 9.64 -17.03
N ALA A 65 3.58 9.54 -17.48
CA ALA A 65 3.15 9.98 -18.80
C ALA A 65 3.43 11.48 -19.03
N LYS A 66 3.18 12.31 -18.02
CA LYS A 66 3.41 13.77 -18.08
C LYS A 66 4.84 14.19 -17.71
N LYS A 67 5.76 13.26 -17.43
CA LYS A 67 7.12 13.52 -16.92
C LYS A 67 7.14 14.46 -15.69
N ARG A 68 6.09 14.41 -14.86
CA ARG A 68 5.87 15.23 -13.66
C ARG A 68 5.78 14.37 -12.39
N ALA A 69 6.58 13.31 -12.32
CA ALA A 69 6.65 12.37 -11.19
C ALA A 69 6.75 13.10 -9.83
N GLY A 70 7.65 14.08 -9.70
CA GLY A 70 7.86 14.82 -8.45
C GLY A 70 6.62 15.57 -7.93
N ALA A 71 5.84 16.21 -8.82
CA ALA A 71 4.65 16.97 -8.42
C ALA A 71 3.49 16.04 -8.01
N MET A 72 3.34 14.92 -8.71
CA MET A 72 2.24 13.99 -8.44
C MET A 72 2.47 13.12 -7.19
N LEU A 73 3.74 12.92 -6.80
CA LEU A 73 4.09 12.26 -5.54
C LEU A 73 3.53 13.00 -4.31
N ALA A 74 3.34 14.32 -4.40
CA ALA A 74 2.72 15.10 -3.31
C ALA A 74 1.27 14.67 -3.04
N TYR A 75 0.53 14.30 -4.08
CA TYR A 75 -0.83 13.79 -3.94
C TYR A 75 -0.85 12.34 -3.45
N THR A 76 0.19 11.54 -3.72
CA THR A 76 0.26 10.17 -3.20
C THR A 76 0.57 10.09 -1.71
N LEU A 77 1.18 11.14 -1.13
CA LEU A 77 1.57 11.16 0.28
C LEU A 77 0.38 11.00 1.25
N PRO A 78 -0.67 11.87 1.23
CA PRO A 78 -1.78 11.74 2.17
C PRO A 78 -2.49 10.39 2.02
N LEU A 79 -2.66 9.91 0.78
CA LEU A 79 -3.24 8.60 0.50
C LEU A 79 -2.38 7.46 1.09
N SER A 80 -1.05 7.55 0.96
CA SER A 80 -0.14 6.51 1.45
C SER A 80 -0.08 6.50 2.97
N VAL A 81 -0.12 7.66 3.62
CA VAL A 81 -0.10 7.77 5.07
C VAL A 81 -1.38 7.18 5.65
N ILE A 82 -2.55 7.59 5.16
CA ILE A 82 -3.83 7.09 5.66
C ILE A 82 -3.99 5.58 5.35
N GLY A 83 -3.74 5.18 4.11
CA GLY A 83 -3.80 3.77 3.70
C GLY A 83 -2.80 2.90 4.48
N GLY A 84 -1.60 3.41 4.72
CA GLY A 84 -0.55 2.75 5.50
C GLY A 84 -0.95 2.55 6.96
N LEU A 85 -1.54 3.57 7.61
CA LEU A 85 -2.04 3.44 8.99
C LEU A 85 -3.13 2.37 9.11
N ILE A 86 -4.07 2.34 8.16
CA ILE A 86 -5.12 1.31 8.10
C ILE A 86 -4.52 -0.07 7.87
N ALA A 87 -3.49 -0.19 7.02
CA ALA A 87 -2.80 -1.45 6.75
C ALA A 87 -2.01 -1.97 7.95
N ILE A 88 -1.33 -1.09 8.68
CA ILE A 88 -0.65 -1.43 9.94
C ILE A 88 -1.66 -1.89 10.98
N TYR A 89 -2.76 -1.16 11.15
CA TYR A 89 -3.83 -1.54 12.08
C TYR A 89 -4.39 -2.93 11.75
N HIS A 90 -4.68 -3.19 10.48
CA HIS A 90 -5.19 -4.48 10.02
C HIS A 90 -4.16 -5.62 10.22
N TYR A 91 -2.87 -5.36 9.99
CA TYR A 91 -1.81 -6.33 10.27
C TYR A 91 -1.72 -6.66 11.77
N LEU A 92 -1.77 -5.66 12.64
CA LEU A 92 -1.75 -5.85 14.10
C LEU A 92 -2.99 -6.60 14.60
N LEU A 93 -4.15 -6.35 13.97
CA LEU A 93 -5.39 -7.10 14.22
C LEU A 93 -5.22 -8.59 13.86
N GLN A 94 -4.63 -8.89 12.70
CA GLN A 94 -4.34 -10.28 12.30
C GLN A 94 -3.34 -10.95 13.25
N LEU A 95 -2.36 -10.22 13.78
CA LEU A 95 -1.41 -10.76 14.75
C LEU A 95 -2.03 -10.99 16.14
N GLY A 96 -3.25 -10.51 16.41
CA GLY A 96 -3.88 -10.62 17.72
C GLY A 96 -3.28 -9.67 18.77
N VAL A 97 -2.41 -8.74 18.37
CA VAL A 97 -1.81 -7.72 19.26
C VAL A 97 -2.85 -6.67 19.65
N VAL A 98 -3.77 -6.37 18.74
CA VAL A 98 -4.87 -5.44 18.99
C VAL A 98 -6.16 -6.23 18.99
N SER A 99 -6.88 -6.19 20.10
CA SER A 99 -8.26 -6.67 20.21
C SER A 99 -9.20 -5.64 19.59
N GLY A 100 -9.26 -5.61 18.26
CA GLY A 100 -10.28 -4.86 17.54
C GLY A 100 -11.60 -5.63 17.56
N VAL A 101 -12.72 -4.91 17.68
CA VAL A 101 -14.06 -5.48 17.50
C VAL A 101 -14.02 -6.31 16.24
N ALA A 102 -14.21 -7.63 16.36
CA ALA A 102 -14.33 -8.48 15.19
C ALA A 102 -15.47 -7.88 14.37
N CYS A 103 -15.17 -7.22 13.24
CA CYS A 103 -16.21 -6.67 12.37
C CYS A 103 -16.99 -7.79 11.63
N GLY A 104 -17.27 -8.92 12.28
CA GLY A 104 -18.51 -9.64 12.06
C GLY A 104 -19.55 -8.97 12.97
N VAL A 105 -20.75 -8.61 12.57
CA VAL A 105 -21.78 -9.50 12.04
C VAL A 105 -22.83 -8.63 11.30
N VAL A 106 -22.43 -7.55 10.63
CA VAL A 106 -23.39 -6.63 9.95
C VAL A 106 -22.93 -6.32 8.52
N GLY A 107 -23.41 -7.14 7.56
CA GLY A 107 -23.18 -7.03 6.11
C GLY A 107 -22.40 -8.20 5.50
N TYR A 108 -22.43 -8.32 4.17
CA TYR A 108 -21.79 -9.31 3.26
C TYR A 108 -20.24 -9.41 3.36
N SER A 109 -19.63 -9.18 4.52
CA SER A 109 -18.17 -9.13 4.67
C SER A 109 -17.67 -10.07 5.75
N VAL A 110 -16.71 -10.93 5.38
CA VAL A 110 -15.93 -11.79 6.27
C VAL A 110 -15.18 -11.01 7.36
N SER A 111 -14.82 -11.71 8.44
CA SER A 111 -14.10 -11.12 9.57
C SER A 111 -12.70 -10.61 9.17
N CYS A 112 -12.38 -9.39 9.57
CA CYS A 112 -11.07 -8.76 9.32
C CYS A 112 -9.91 -9.43 10.10
N ALA A 113 -10.22 -10.28 11.08
CA ALA A 113 -9.21 -11.05 11.81
C ALA A 113 -8.79 -12.33 11.06
N GLN A 114 -9.52 -12.71 10.00
CA GLN A 114 -9.16 -13.90 9.21
C GLN A 114 -7.90 -13.66 8.37
N LYS A 115 -7.05 -14.69 8.34
CA LYS A 115 -5.81 -14.72 7.55
C LYS A 115 -6.05 -15.59 6.32
N PHE A 116 -6.41 -14.97 5.20
CA PHE A 116 -6.62 -15.67 3.93
C PHE A 116 -5.31 -16.15 3.29
N VAL A 117 -4.25 -15.36 3.45
CA VAL A 117 -2.91 -15.67 2.92
C VAL A 117 -1.92 -15.47 4.06
N LEU A 118 -1.24 -16.55 4.43
CA LEU A 118 -0.16 -16.55 5.42
C LEU A 118 1.03 -17.29 4.84
N THR A 119 1.83 -16.58 4.05
CA THR A 119 3.06 -17.14 3.48
C THR A 119 4.21 -16.92 4.46
N TYR A 120 5.10 -17.91 4.63
CA TYR A 120 6.23 -17.85 5.58
C TYR A 120 5.85 -17.61 7.05
N GLY A 121 4.57 -17.73 7.43
CA GLY A 121 4.09 -17.57 8.82
C GLY A 121 3.88 -16.11 9.27
N TYR A 122 4.25 -15.11 8.47
CA TYR A 122 4.07 -13.69 8.81
C TYR A 122 3.66 -12.80 7.63
N ILE A 123 3.82 -13.24 6.37
CA ILE A 123 3.46 -12.43 5.20
C ILE A 123 1.97 -12.53 4.96
N THR A 124 1.26 -11.46 5.30
CA THR A 124 -0.17 -11.30 5.02
C THR A 124 -0.42 -10.21 3.98
N ILE A 125 -1.61 -10.22 3.38
CA ILE A 125 -2.04 -9.20 2.39
C ILE A 125 -1.88 -7.77 2.95
N PRO A 126 -2.29 -7.46 4.19
CA PRO A 126 -2.06 -6.13 4.79
C PRO A 126 -0.59 -5.75 4.88
N LEU A 127 0.31 -6.70 5.21
CA LEU A 127 1.74 -6.42 5.27
C LEU A 127 2.28 -6.02 3.88
N MET A 128 1.85 -6.71 2.83
CA MET A 128 2.20 -6.34 1.45
C MET A 128 1.71 -4.92 1.12
N ALA A 129 0.49 -4.56 1.53
CA ALA A 129 -0.04 -3.21 1.36
C ALA A 129 0.80 -2.15 2.12
N VAL A 130 1.22 -2.44 3.36
CA VAL A 130 2.14 -1.57 4.13
C VAL A 130 3.43 -1.31 3.35
N THR A 131 4.02 -2.33 2.74
CA THR A 131 5.24 -2.15 1.94
C THR A 131 5.02 -1.24 0.72
N ALA A 132 3.90 -1.38 0.02
CA ALA A 132 3.57 -0.54 -1.14
C ALA A 132 3.34 0.93 -0.75
N PHE A 133 2.60 1.18 0.34
CA PHE A 133 2.41 2.53 0.87
C PHE A 133 3.72 3.13 1.39
N GLY A 134 4.54 2.34 2.08
CA GLY A 134 5.86 2.76 2.56
C GLY A 134 6.80 3.17 1.43
N LEU A 135 6.87 2.39 0.35
CA LEU A 135 7.65 2.73 -0.83
C LEU A 135 7.16 4.04 -1.50
N SER A 136 5.86 4.27 -1.52
CA SER A 136 5.27 5.51 -2.06
C SER A 136 5.64 6.74 -1.22
N VAL A 137 5.64 6.61 0.10
CA VAL A 137 6.11 7.66 1.03
C VAL A 137 7.60 7.93 0.84
N VAL A 138 8.43 6.89 0.75
CA VAL A 138 9.87 7.03 0.51
C VAL A 138 10.15 7.71 -0.83
N ALA A 139 9.42 7.33 -1.89
CA ALA A 139 9.54 7.94 -3.20
C ALA A 139 9.23 9.45 -3.18
N TYR A 140 8.21 9.86 -2.42
CA TYR A 140 7.91 11.27 -2.19
C TYR A 140 9.07 12.00 -1.50
N PHE A 141 9.56 11.51 -0.36
CA PHE A 141 10.65 12.18 0.37
C PHE A 141 11.96 12.22 -0.42
N ALA A 142 12.24 11.22 -1.24
CA ALA A 142 13.41 11.20 -2.11
C ALA A 142 13.34 12.23 -3.27
N ASN A 143 12.13 12.58 -3.71
CA ASN A 143 11.89 13.51 -4.81
C ASN A 143 11.46 14.92 -4.36
N LYS A 144 11.26 15.11 -3.05
CA LYS A 144 11.03 16.42 -2.46
C LYS A 144 12.25 17.30 -2.74
N LYS A 145 12.04 18.35 -3.55
CA LYS A 145 13.05 19.39 -3.82
C LYS A 145 13.35 20.16 -2.56
#